data_AF-A0A963EF01-F1
#
_entry.id   AF-A0A963EF01-F1
#
_cell.length_a   1.000
_cell.length_b   1.000
_cell.length_c   1.000
_cell.angle_alpha   90.00
_cell.angle_beta   90.00
_cell.angle_gamma   90.00
#
_symmetry.space_group_name_H-M   'P 1'
#
loop_
_entity.id
_entity.type
_entity.pdbx_description
1 polymer ?
#
loop_
_entity_poly.entity_id
_entity_poly.type
_entity_poly.pdbx_seq_one_letter_code
_entity_poly.pdbx_strand_id
1 'polypeptide(L)'
;LNYFLPPGTNFDIILRVLIMVTLFASAYMAEVIRGGLAALPKGQYEAADALGLDYWKSMRLIILPQALKISIPGIVNTFIG
;
A
#
# COMPACT_ATOMS: atom_id res chain seq x y z
N LEU A 1 -22.10 -14.26 -9.11
CA LEU A 1 -21.94 -13.60 -10.43
C LEU A 1 -23.17 -13.79 -11.31
N ASN A 2 -23.66 -15.01 -11.56
CA ASN A 2 -24.84 -15.26 -12.42
C ASN A 2 -26.17 -14.62 -11.97
N TYR A 3 -26.33 -14.26 -10.70
CA TYR A 3 -27.52 -13.54 -10.20
C TYR A 3 -27.44 -12.01 -10.32
N PHE A 4 -26.22 -11.46 -10.48
CA PHE A 4 -25.97 -10.01 -10.52
C PHE A 4 -25.54 -9.52 -11.91
N LEU A 5 -25.43 -10.43 -12.89
CA LEU A 5 -24.93 -10.13 -14.23
C LEU A 5 -25.92 -10.64 -15.28
N PRO A 6 -25.98 -9.99 -16.46
CA PRO A 6 -26.82 -10.43 -17.56
C PRO A 6 -26.55 -11.91 -17.92
N PRO A 7 -27.60 -12.69 -18.24
CA PRO A 7 -27.45 -14.05 -18.75
C PRO A 7 -26.50 -14.08 -19.96
N GLY A 8 -25.52 -14.98 -19.95
CA GLY A 8 -24.47 -15.07 -20.99
C GLY A 8 -23.16 -14.35 -20.66
N THR A 9 -23.08 -13.65 -19.52
CA THR A 9 -21.82 -13.04 -19.06
C THR A 9 -20.83 -14.11 -18.59
N ASN A 10 -19.83 -14.44 -19.40
CA ASN A 10 -18.74 -15.34 -19.03
C ASN A 10 -17.52 -14.53 -18.58
N PHE A 11 -17.36 -14.36 -17.26
CA PHE A 11 -16.09 -13.88 -16.70
C PHE A 11 -15.07 -15.01 -16.79
N ASP A 12 -14.06 -14.81 -17.65
CA ASP A 12 -12.93 -15.71 -17.81
C ASP A 12 -12.31 -16.06 -16.45
N ILE A 13 -11.94 -17.33 -16.28
CA ILE A 13 -11.42 -17.85 -15.01
C ILE A 13 -10.12 -17.11 -14.63
N ILE A 14 -9.26 -16.80 -15.60
CA ILE A 14 -8.00 -16.09 -15.39
C ILE A 14 -8.28 -14.70 -14.84
N LEU A 15 -9.28 -13.99 -15.38
CA LEU A 15 -9.66 -12.66 -14.90
C LEU A 15 -10.12 -12.70 -13.43
N ARG A 16 -10.92 -13.70 -13.04
CA ARG A 16 -11.37 -13.85 -11.65
C ARG A 16 -10.21 -14.13 -10.69
N VAL A 17 -9.30 -15.01 -11.11
CA VAL A 17 -8.09 -15.32 -10.34
C VAL A 17 -7.21 -14.09 -10.19
N LEU A 18 -7.01 -13.31 -11.27
CA LEU A 18 -6.22 -12.08 -11.24
C LEU A 18 -6.80 -11.07 -10.26
N ILE A 19 -8.11 -10.81 -10.31
CA ILE A 19 -8.76 -9.88 -9.38
C ILE A 19 -8.55 -10.33 -7.93
N MET A 20 -8.75 -11.61 -7.63
CA MET A 20 -8.58 -12.14 -6.27
C MET A 20 -7.13 -12.02 -5.77
N VAL A 21 -6.16 -12.44 -6.59
CA VAL A 21 -4.73 -12.38 -6.25
C VAL A 21 -4.26 -10.94 -6.10
N THR A 22 -4.64 -10.04 -7.01
CA THR A 22 -4.26 -8.63 -6.93
C THR A 22 -4.85 -7.96 -5.69
N LEU A 23 -6.12 -8.18 -5.37
CA LEU A 23 -6.73 -7.61 -4.17
C LEU A 23 -6.04 -8.11 -2.90
N PHE A 24 -5.81 -9.42 -2.79
CA PHE A 24 -5.12 -10.00 -1.65
C PHE A 24 -3.69 -9.46 -1.49
N ALA A 25 -2.90 -9.51 -2.56
CA ALA A 25 -1.51 -9.03 -2.56
C ALA A 25 -1.44 -7.53 -2.24
N SER A 26 -2.35 -6.72 -2.79
CA SER A 26 -2.40 -5.28 -2.53
C SER A 26 -2.75 -4.96 -1.08
N ALA A 27 -3.68 -5.70 -0.46
CA ALA A 27 -4.05 -5.50 0.93
C ALA A 27 -2.88 -5.84 1.87
N TYR A 28 -2.17 -6.93 1.61
CA TYR A 28 -0.99 -7.32 2.39
C TYR A 28 0.14 -6.29 2.24
N MET A 29 0.43 -5.85 1.01
CA MET A 29 1.42 -4.80 0.75
C MET A 29 1.04 -3.47 1.44
N ALA A 30 -0.24 -3.10 1.42
CA ALA A 30 -0.72 -1.89 2.09
C ALA A 30 -0.49 -1.94 3.61
N GLU A 31 -0.71 -3.10 4.23
CA GLU A 31 -0.46 -3.29 5.67
C GLU A 31 1.03 -3.16 6.01
N VAL A 32 1.92 -3.70 5.16
CA VAL A 32 3.38 -3.55 5.32
C VAL A 32 3.81 -2.07 5.23
N ILE A 33 3.26 -1.31 4.29
CA ILE A 33 3.54 0.13 4.15
C ILE A 33 2.97 0.90 5.35
N ARG A 34 1.75 0.56 5.78
CA ARG A 34 1.10 1.15 6.97
C ARG A 34 1.91 0.91 8.24
N GLY A 35 2.48 -0.29 8.39
CA GLY A 35 3.41 -0.63 9.47
C GLY A 35 4.66 0.26 9.47
N GLY A 36 5.25 0.52 8.30
CA GLY A 36 6.38 1.43 8.16
C GLY A 36 6.04 2.90 8.48
N LEU A 37 4.85 3.36 8.05
CA LEU A 37 4.34 4.69 8.40
C LEU A 37 4.11 4.85 9.91
N ALA A 38 3.58 3.81 10.57
CA ALA A 38 3.33 3.81 12.00
C ALA A 38 4.63 3.74 12.84
N ALA A 39 5.67 3.14 12.29
CA ALA A 39 6.98 3.05 12.93
C ALA A 39 7.83 4.33 12.77
N LEU A 40 7.44 5.25 11.89
CA LEU A 40 8.14 6.51 11.69
C LEU A 40 8.02 7.40 12.95
N PRO A 41 9.14 7.90 13.52
CA PRO A 41 9.08 8.79 14.68
C PRO A 41 8.28 10.06 14.40
N LYS A 42 7.42 10.46 15.35
CA LYS A 42 6.57 11.67 15.23
C LYS A 42 7.37 12.94 14.92
N GLY A 43 8.60 13.04 15.43
CA GLY A 43 9.49 14.18 15.16
C GLY A 43 9.78 14.44 13.68
N GLN A 44 9.63 13.46 12.79
CA GLN A 44 9.77 13.67 11.34
C GLN A 44 8.59 14.47 10.77
N TYR A 45 7.38 14.27 11.29
CA TYR A 45 6.20 15.04 10.93
C TYR A 45 6.34 16.47 11.48
N GLU A 46 6.72 16.60 12.74
CA GLU A 46 6.95 17.91 13.39
C GLU A 46 8.08 18.70 12.70
N ALA A 47 9.14 18.03 12.26
CA ALA A 47 10.23 18.65 11.50
C ALA A 47 9.74 19.14 10.12
N ALA A 48 8.91 18.37 9.42
CA ALA A 48 8.34 18.80 8.15
C ALA A 48 7.43 20.03 8.32
N ASP A 49 6.64 20.06 9.41
CA ASP A 49 5.79 21.20 9.76
C ASP A 49 6.63 22.43 10.13
N ALA A 50 7.72 22.25 10.90
CA ALA A 50 8.65 23.34 11.25
C ALA A 50 9.36 23.94 10.01
N LEU A 51 9.54 23.14 8.96
CA LEU A 51 10.05 23.59 7.65
C LEU A 51 8.97 24.26 6.78
N GLY A 52 7.72 24.33 7.25
CA GLY A 52 6.60 24.95 6.53
C GLY A 52 6.19 24.18 5.27
N LEU A 53 6.42 22.87 5.22
CA LEU A 53 6.05 22.03 4.08
C LEU A 53 4.55 21.73 4.11
N ASP A 54 3.90 21.82 2.96
CA ASP A 54 2.53 21.33 2.80
C ASP A 54 2.48 19.79 2.84
N TYR A 55 1.28 19.23 2.98
CA TYR A 55 1.09 17.77 3.08
C TYR A 55 1.76 17.00 1.95
N TRP A 56 1.64 17.49 0.70
CA TRP A 56 2.19 16.79 -0.46
C TRP A 56 3.72 16.81 -0.49
N LYS A 57 4.34 17.94 -0.14
CA LYS A 57 5.81 18.06 -0.03
C LYS A 57 6.32 17.24 1.15
N SER A 58 5.69 17.37 2.31
CA SER A 58 6.04 16.62 3.53
C SER A 58 5.98 15.11 3.26
N MET A 59 4.88 14.63 2.67
CA MET A 59 4.70 13.23 2.33
C MET A 59 5.74 12.75 1.32
N ARG A 60 5.97 13.50 0.23
CA ARG A 60 6.87 13.08 -0.85
C ARG A 60 8.35 13.14 -0.48
N LEU A 61 8.76 14.15 0.29
CA LEU A 61 10.17 14.45 0.53
C LEU A 61 10.69 13.86 1.83
N ILE A 62 9.83 13.68 2.84
CA ILE A 62 10.27 13.32 4.20
C ILE A 62 9.60 12.02 4.64
N ILE A 63 8.28 12.00 4.74
CA ILE A 63 7.55 10.91 5.42
C ILE A 63 7.62 9.61 4.61
N LEU A 64 7.18 9.63 3.35
CA LEU A 64 7.03 8.42 2.53
C LEU A 64 8.37 7.75 2.22
N PRO A 65 9.45 8.46 1.82
CA PRO A 65 10.75 7.83 1.58
C PRO A 65 11.31 7.11 2.81
N GLN A 66 11.13 7.70 4.00
CA GLN A 66 11.60 7.10 5.25
C GLN A 66 10.72 5.92 5.68
N ALA A 67 9.39 6.05 5.61
CA ALA A 67 8.46 4.97 5.90
C ALA A 67 8.68 3.76 4.98
N LEU A 68 8.89 3.99 3.69
CA LEU A 68 9.22 2.94 2.73
C LEU A 68 10.53 2.22 3.08
N LYS A 69 11.56 2.96 3.52
CA LYS A 69 12.82 2.36 4.00
C LYS A 69 12.61 1.44 5.20
N ILE A 70 11.75 1.85 6.14
CA ILE A 70 11.38 1.03 7.31
C ILE A 70 10.60 -0.22 6.86
N SER A 71 9.76 -0.11 5.83
CA SER A 71 8.98 -1.23 5.29
C SER A 71 9.79 -2.24 4.48
N ILE A 72 11.03 -1.93 4.03
CA ILE A 72 11.83 -2.82 3.16
C ILE A 72 11.91 -4.27 3.67
N PRO A 73 12.22 -4.55 4.95
CA PRO A 73 12.28 -5.93 5.44
C PRO A 73 10.93 -6.66 5.31
N GLY A 74 9.82 -5.97 5.60
CA GLY A 74 8.48 -6.54 5.44
C GLY A 74 8.09 -6.75 3.98
N ILE A 75 8.50 -5.85 3.08
CA ILE A 75 8.31 -5.98 1.64
C ILE A 75 9.08 -7.22 1.14
N VAL A 76 10.35 -7.37 1.51
CA VAL A 76 11.18 -8.52 1.12
C VAL A 76 10.58 -9.83 1.64
N ASN A 77 10.12 -9.87 2.89
CA ASN A 77 9.43 -11.04 3.45
C ASN A 77 8.17 -11.42 2.65
N THR A 78 7.44 -10.44 2.12
CA THR A 78 6.26 -10.66 1.27
C THR A 78 6.60 -11.30 -0.08
N PHE A 79 7.79 -11.02 -0.62
CA PHE A 79 8.22 -11.53 -1.93
C PHE A 79 8.90 -12.90 -1.88
N ILE A 80 9.50 -13.24 -0.74
CA ILE A 80 10.20 -14.53 -0.55
C ILE A 80 9.24 -15.62 -0.05
N GLY A 81 8.21 -15.23 0.71
CA GLY A 81 7.18 -16.13 1.25
C GLY A 81 6.36 -16.84 0.19
#